data_AF-A0A7K7S2D6-F1
#
_entry.id   AF-A0A7K7S2D6-F1
#
_cell.length_a   1.000
_cell.length_b   1.000
_cell.length_c   1.000
_cell.angle_alpha   90.00
_cell.angle_beta   90.00
_cell.angle_gamma   90.00
#
_symmetry.space_group_name_H-M   'P 1'
#
loop_
_entity.id
_entity.type
_entity.pdbx_description
1 polymer ?
#
loop_
_entity_poly.entity_id
_entity_poly.type
_entity_poly.pdbx_seq_one_letter_code
_entity_poly.pdbx_strand_id
1 'polypeptide(L)'
;VTRDVTWEDSLLVGLEGALLGCAYYLLFCRSCGSAVGFILYSSGSELAYLRDLFCFFKDSIMCYFLKNQMIIEASKVNFPAVTLKK
;
A
#
# COMPACT_ATOMS: atom_id res chain seq x y z
N VAL A 1 2.05 -2.27 -12.91
CA VAL A 1 0.88 -3.14 -12.66
C VAL A 1 1.30 -4.60 -12.74
N THR A 2 1.07 -5.39 -11.70
CA THR A 2 1.43 -6.83 -11.68
C THR A 2 0.27 -7.67 -12.25
N ARG A 3 0.40 -9.00 -12.21
CA ARG A 3 -0.70 -9.90 -12.59
C ARG A 3 -1.91 -9.78 -11.68
N ASP A 4 -1.70 -9.50 -10.40
CA ASP A 4 -2.75 -9.58 -9.38
C ASP A 4 -3.19 -8.21 -8.86
N VAL A 5 -2.37 -7.17 -9.07
CA VAL A 5 -2.64 -5.80 -8.60
C VAL A 5 -2.59 -4.82 -9.77
N THR A 6 -3.69 -4.13 -10.01
CA THR A 6 -3.84 -3.03 -10.98
C THR A 6 -3.86 -1.69 -10.26
N TRP A 7 -3.53 -0.61 -10.96
CA TRP A 7 -3.73 0.74 -10.44
C TRP A 7 -4.93 1.41 -11.12
N GLU A 8 -5.48 2.45 -10.50
CA GLU A 8 -6.43 3.36 -11.13
C GLU A 8 -5.70 4.28 -12.11
N ASP A 9 -6.30 4.55 -13.27
CA ASP A 9 -5.72 5.47 -14.25
C ASP A 9 -5.84 6.94 -13.79
N SER A 10 -6.82 7.25 -12.95
CA SER A 10 -7.03 8.58 -12.38
C SER A 10 -6.03 8.86 -11.26
N LEU A 11 -5.33 9.98 -11.36
CA LEU A 11 -4.51 10.50 -10.27
C LEU A 11 -5.41 11.18 -9.23
N LEU A 12 -5.37 10.69 -7.99
CA LEU A 12 -6.13 11.23 -6.87
C LEU A 12 -5.27 12.16 -6.01
N VAL A 13 -5.93 13.03 -5.24
CA VAL A 13 -5.30 13.94 -4.28
C VAL A 13 -5.84 13.66 -2.88
N GLY A 14 -4.95 13.49 -1.90
CA GLY A 14 -5.31 13.31 -0.51
C GLY A 14 -5.77 14.63 0.11
N LEU A 15 -7.05 14.70 0.46
CA LEU A 15 -7.66 15.89 1.06
C LEU A 15 -7.65 15.84 2.59
N GLU A 16 -7.33 14.69 3.18
CA GLU A 16 -7.33 14.47 4.63
C GLU A 16 -6.44 13.28 5.04
N GLY A 17 -6.22 13.15 6.35
CA GLY A 17 -5.51 12.01 6.94
C GLY A 17 -4.02 11.95 6.57
N ALA A 18 -3.47 10.73 6.60
CA ALA A 18 -2.04 10.47 6.40
C ALA A 18 -1.53 10.85 5.00
N LEU A 19 -2.41 11.03 4.02
CA LEU A 19 -2.05 11.38 2.65
C LEU A 19 -2.37 12.84 2.30
N LEU A 20 -2.69 13.69 3.29
CA LEU A 20 -3.01 15.10 3.08
C LEU A 20 -1.93 15.79 2.22
N GLY A 21 -2.34 16.37 1.11
CA GLY A 21 -1.47 17.09 0.16
C GLY A 21 -0.62 16.19 -0.75
N CYS A 22 -0.80 14.87 -0.71
CA CYS A 22 -0.14 13.93 -1.61
C CYS A 22 -1.00 13.65 -2.85
N ALA A 23 -0.37 13.39 -3.98
CA ALA A 23 -1.03 12.81 -5.15
C ALA A 23 -0.66 11.34 -5.30
N TYR A 24 -1.63 10.47 -5.60
CA TYR A 24 -1.43 9.02 -5.63
C TYR A 24 -2.38 8.31 -6.59
N TYR A 25 -2.02 7.08 -6.96
CA TYR A 25 -2.90 6.15 -7.67
C TYR A 25 -3.40 5.09 -6.70
N LEU A 26 -4.69 4.75 -6.72
CA LEU A 26 -5.20 3.62 -5.96
C LEU A 26 -4.78 2.29 -6.58
N LEU A 27 -4.59 1.28 -5.75
CA LEU A 27 -4.31 -0.09 -6.16
C LEU A 27 -5.53 -0.97 -5.89
N PHE A 28 -5.85 -1.82 -6.85
CA PHE A 28 -6.98 -2.73 -6.81
C PHE A 28 -6.52 -4.17 -7.02
N CYS A 29 -7.13 -5.09 -6.26
CA CYS A 29 -7.01 -6.52 -6.54
C CYS A 29 -7.75 -6.83 -7.85
N ARG A 30 -7.05 -7.42 -8.82
CA ARG A 30 -7.64 -7.77 -10.12
C ARG A 30 -8.79 -8.76 -9.99
N SER A 31 -8.72 -9.67 -9.03
CA SER A 31 -9.69 -10.77 -8.87
C SER A 31 -11.02 -10.30 -8.25
N CYS A 32 -10.96 -9.53 -7.16
CA CYS A 32 -12.16 -9.11 -6.43
C CYS A 32 -12.53 -7.64 -6.61
N GLY A 33 -11.69 -6.82 -7.23
CA GLY A 33 -11.95 -5.40 -7.45
C GLY A 33 -11.85 -4.52 -6.19
N SER A 34 -11.47 -5.06 -5.04
CA SER A 34 -11.30 -4.29 -3.80
C SER A 34 -10.04 -3.42 -3.85
N ALA A 35 -10.12 -2.23 -3.25
CA ALA A 35 -8.94 -1.39 -3.02
C ALA A 35 -8.00 -2.05 -2.00
N VAL A 36 -6.74 -2.23 -2.40
CA VAL A 36 -5.72 -2.90 -1.59
C VAL A 36 -4.59 -1.98 -1.17
N GLY A 37 -4.46 -0.79 -1.77
CA GLY A 37 -3.38 0.13 -1.45
C GLY A 37 -3.31 1.35 -2.36
N PHE A 38 -2.13 1.95 -2.44
CA PHE A 38 -1.83 3.09 -3.30
C PHE A 38 -0.35 3.11 -3.73
N ILE A 39 -0.04 3.95 -4.74
CA ILE A 39 1.32 4.37 -5.09
C ILE A 39 1.38 5.89 -5.02
N LEU A 40 2.32 6.42 -4.24
CA LEU A 40 2.55 7.86 -4.16
C LEU A 40 3.25 8.38 -5.41
N TYR A 41 2.60 9.34 -6.09
CA TYR A 41 3.15 10.09 -7.21
C TYR A 41 3.86 11.36 -6.73
N SER A 42 3.21 12.16 -5.88
CA SER A 42 3.81 13.33 -5.23
C SER A 42 3.51 13.32 -3.75
N SER A 43 4.46 13.85 -2.97
CA SER A 43 4.37 13.83 -1.50
C SER A 43 5.23 14.93 -0.89
N GLY A 44 4.91 15.31 0.35
CA GLY A 44 5.82 16.07 1.21
C GLY A 44 7.09 15.29 1.57
N SER A 45 8.05 15.96 2.22
CA SER A 45 9.34 15.37 2.64
C SER A 45 9.16 14.12 3.50
N GLU A 46 8.19 14.15 4.40
CA GLU A 46 7.94 13.10 5.39
C GLU A 46 7.51 11.77 4.76
N LEU A 47 6.96 11.80 3.54
CA LEU A 47 6.49 10.62 2.81
C LEU A 47 7.27 10.39 1.51
N ALA A 48 8.30 11.20 1.25
CA ALA A 48 9.09 11.12 0.02
C ALA A 48 9.75 9.75 -0.19
N TYR A 49 10.06 9.05 0.89
CA TYR A 49 10.64 7.70 0.84
C TYR A 49 9.65 6.61 0.41
N LEU A 50 8.35 6.92 0.35
CA LEU A 50 7.30 6.01 -0.11
C LEU A 50 6.91 6.21 -1.58
N ARG A 51 7.46 7.22 -2.26
CA ARG A 51 7.17 7.46 -3.68
C ARG A 51 7.57 6.26 -4.52
N ASP A 52 6.74 5.96 -5.52
CA ASP A 52 6.90 4.84 -6.45
C ASP A 52 6.91 3.43 -5.78
N LEU A 53 6.58 3.34 -4.48
CA LEU A 53 6.40 2.06 -3.78
C LEU A 53 4.94 1.61 -3.78
N PHE A 54 4.71 0.30 -3.75
CA PHE A 54 3.40 -0.26 -3.47
C PHE A 54 3.11 -0.19 -1.97
N CYS A 55 2.20 0.69 -1.56
CA CYS A 55 1.77 0.84 -0.18
C CYS A 55 0.41 0.14 0.02
N PHE A 56 0.42 -1.04 0.66
CA PHE A 56 -0.81 -1.80 0.91
C PHE A 56 -1.49 -1.42 2.23
N PHE A 57 -2.82 -1.38 2.22
CA PHE A 57 -3.62 -1.27 3.43
C PHE A 57 -3.59 -2.59 4.18
N LYS A 58 -3.22 -2.55 5.47
CA LYS A 58 -3.15 -3.77 6.30
C LYS A 58 -4.49 -4.48 6.41
N ASP A 59 -5.60 -3.74 6.39
CA ASP A 59 -6.94 -4.31 6.47
C ASP A 59 -7.40 -4.99 5.17
N SER A 60 -6.69 -4.73 4.06
CA SER A 60 -7.03 -5.27 2.73
C SER A 60 -6.19 -6.48 2.32
N ILE A 61 -5.23 -6.93 3.14
CA ILE A 61 -4.32 -8.03 2.79
C ILE A 61 -4.18 -9.08 3.90
N MET A 62 -3.90 -10.32 3.47
CA MET A 62 -3.60 -11.45 4.35
C MET A 62 -2.12 -11.80 4.23
N CYS A 63 -1.51 -12.23 5.33
CA CYS A 63 -0.13 -12.70 5.38
C CYS A 63 -0.09 -14.21 5.64
N TYR A 64 0.79 -14.90 4.91
CA TYR A 64 1.13 -16.27 5.21
C TYR A 64 2.40 -16.32 6.07
N PHE A 65 2.27 -16.82 7.29
CA PHE A 65 3.36 -16.94 8.23
C PHE A 65 4.03 -18.31 8.09
N LEU A 66 5.10 -18.36 7.29
CA LEU A 66 5.75 -19.61 6.85
C LEU A 66 6.16 -20.52 8.01
N LYS A 67 6.75 -19.96 9.08
CA LYS A 67 7.23 -20.73 10.24
C LYS A 67 6.13 -21.58 10.88
N ASN A 68 4.89 -21.12 10.84
CA ASN A 68 3.76 -21.72 11.54
C ASN A 68 2.71 -22.26 10.57
N GLN A 69 2.88 -22.00 9.27
CA GLN A 69 1.95 -22.35 8.20
C GLN A 69 0.53 -21.78 8.40
N MET A 70 0.45 -20.55 8.91
CA MET A 70 -0.82 -19.90 9.21
C MET A 70 -1.09 -18.70 8.32
N ILE A 71 -2.35 -18.51 7.95
CA ILE A 71 -2.83 -17.28 7.31
C ILE A 71 -3.37 -16.36 8.41
N ILE A 72 -2.95 -15.10 8.42
CA ILE A 72 -3.36 -14.10 9.40
C ILE A 72 -3.59 -12.75 8.69
N GLU A 73 -4.58 -11.98 9.16
CA GLU A 73 -4.79 -10.60 8.71
C GLU A 73 -3.53 -9.77 8.95
N ALA A 74 -3.11 -8.97 7.97
CA ALA A 74 -1.92 -8.14 8.14
C ALA A 74 -2.09 -7.06 9.22
N SER A 75 -3.32 -6.66 9.53
CA SER A 75 -3.65 -5.78 10.67
C SER A 75 -3.19 -6.37 12.02
N LYS A 76 -3.17 -7.70 12.14
CA LYS A 76 -2.70 -8.44 13.33
C LYS A 76 -1.20 -8.75 13.29
N VAL A 77 -0.50 -8.37 12.23
CA VAL A 77 0.94 -8.58 12.06
C VAL A 77 1.71 -7.31 12.39
N ASN A 78 2.71 -7.45 13.27
CA ASN A 78 3.69 -6.40 13.49
C ASN A 78 4.77 -6.46 12.39
N PHE A 79 4.80 -5.44 11.54
CA PHE A 79 5.87 -5.28 10.56
C PHE A 79 6.90 -4.33 11.16
N PRO A 80 8.09 -4.82 11.55
CA PRO A 80 9.13 -3.94 12.04
C PRO A 80 9.47 -2.92 10.97
N ALA A 81 9.63 -1.66 11.36
CA ALA A 81 10.09 -0.63 10.45
C ALA A 81 11.47 -1.04 9.93
N VAL A 82 11.54 -1.34 8.64
CA VAL A 82 12.82 -1.60 7.97
C VAL A 82 13.21 -0.27 7.36
N THR A 83 14.29 0.32 7.84
CA THR A 83 14.86 1.50 7.19
C THR A 83 15.32 1.06 5.80
N LEU A 84 14.71 1.61 4.75
CA LEU A 84 15.24 1.46 3.40
C LEU A 84 16.65 2.07 3.43
N LYS A 85 17.68 1.23 3.28
CA LYS A 85 19.05 1.72 3.14
C LYS A 85 19.07 2.60 1.90
N LYS A 86 19.51 3.85 2.06
CA LYS A 86 19.81 4.75 0.93
C LYS A 86 20.89 4.14 0.04
#